data_AF-A0A965J4U6-F1
#
_entry.id   AF-A0A965J4U6-F1
#
_cell.length_a   1.000
_cell.length_b   1.000
_cell.length_c   1.000
_cell.angle_alpha   90.00
_cell.angle_beta   90.00
_cell.angle_gamma   90.00
#
_symmetry.space_group_name_H-M   'P 1'
#
loop_
_entity.id
_entity.type
_entity.pdbx_description
1 polymer ?
#
loop_
_entity_poly.entity_id
_entity_poly.type
_entity_poly.pdbx_seq_one_letter_code
_entity_poly.pdbx_strand_id
1 'polypeptide(L)'
;MTARILLFETPERFTVGTVGEPGDRTFFIQAESGSRLISVSLEKTQVQALADRLIYMIREIKQSDVTISISKLPRDDAPLNTPIEEEFRVGIIGLAFDSEAVLIQVDLQAVSDGGEEEPEFIDVDDLSTDQDILR
;
A
#
# COMPACT_ATOMS: atom_id res chain seq x y z
N MET A 1 -2.05 0.07 -23.04
CA MET A 1 -1.62 1.28 -22.30
C MET A 1 -0.19 1.05 -21.84
N THR A 2 0.60 2.10 -21.62
CA THR A 2 1.94 1.95 -21.00
C THR A 2 1.76 1.98 -19.50
N ALA A 3 2.29 0.97 -18.81
CA ALA A 3 2.33 0.89 -17.35
C ALA A 3 3.03 2.11 -16.74
N ARG A 4 2.55 2.57 -15.59
CA ARG A 4 3.07 3.73 -14.87
C ARG A 4 3.47 3.34 -13.45
N ILE A 5 4.56 3.91 -12.99
CA ILE A 5 4.98 3.84 -11.58
C ILE A 5 4.67 5.19 -10.94
N LEU A 6 3.71 5.20 -10.02
CA LEU A 6 3.35 6.34 -9.18
C LEU A 6 4.25 6.31 -7.93
N LEU A 7 5.41 6.95 -8.01
CA LEU A 7 6.43 6.90 -6.95
C LEU A 7 6.20 7.94 -5.83
N PHE A 8 6.33 7.50 -4.58
CA PHE A 8 6.31 8.24 -3.31
C PHE A 8 7.44 7.75 -2.40
N GLU A 9 8.63 8.34 -2.49
CA GLU A 9 9.78 7.93 -1.67
C GLU A 9 9.55 8.13 -0.16
N THR A 10 8.89 9.24 0.20
CA THR A 10 8.55 9.59 1.59
C THR A 10 7.15 10.21 1.62
N PRO A 11 6.09 9.40 1.60
CA PRO A 11 4.73 9.93 1.69
C PRO A 11 4.56 10.62 3.05
N GLU A 12 3.95 11.81 3.04
CA GLU A 12 3.60 12.54 4.25
C GLU A 12 2.45 11.87 4.98
N ARG A 13 1.58 11.18 4.23
CA ARG A 13 0.48 10.37 4.75
C ARG A 13 0.26 9.14 3.88
N PHE A 14 0.20 7.98 4.51
CA PHE A 14 -0.15 6.71 3.88
C PHE A 14 -1.21 6.03 4.75
N THR A 15 -2.47 6.00 4.29
CA THR A 15 -3.61 5.63 5.12
C THR A 15 -4.63 4.78 4.38
N VAL A 16 -5.48 4.07 5.12
CA VAL A 16 -6.61 3.30 4.60
C VAL A 16 -7.91 3.91 5.08
N GLY A 17 -8.89 3.97 4.18
CA GLY A 17 -10.25 4.35 4.53
C GLY A 17 -11.29 3.63 3.69
N THR A 18 -12.56 3.88 3.99
CA THR A 18 -13.68 3.28 3.25
C THR A 18 -14.72 4.31 2.91
N VAL A 19 -15.34 4.16 1.75
CA VAL A 19 -16.50 4.94 1.30
C VAL A 19 -17.67 4.00 1.04
N GLY A 20 -18.88 4.43 1.38
CA GLY A 20 -20.11 3.66 1.18
C GLY A 20 -20.78 3.14 2.46
N GLU A 21 -21.95 2.54 2.30
CA GLU A 21 -22.76 2.01 3.41
C GLU A 21 -22.23 0.65 3.90
N PRO A 22 -22.47 0.26 5.16
CA PRO A 22 -22.14 -1.08 5.63
C PRO A 22 -22.77 -2.16 4.73
N GLY A 23 -21.94 -2.97 4.06
CA GLY A 23 -22.37 -3.98 3.08
C GLY A 23 -21.97 -3.66 1.65
N ASP A 24 -21.78 -2.38 1.33
CA ASP A 24 -21.37 -1.87 0.01
C ASP A 24 -20.22 -0.86 0.19
N ARG A 25 -19.19 -1.28 0.94
CA ARG A 25 -18.02 -0.44 1.22
C ARG A 25 -16.93 -0.73 0.20
N THR A 26 -16.43 0.32 -0.43
CA THR A 26 -15.16 0.29 -1.15
C THR A 26 -14.04 0.74 -0.22
N PHE A 27 -12.95 -0.03 -0.18
CA PHE A 27 -11.75 0.32 0.58
C PHE A 27 -10.77 1.03 -0.34
N PHE A 28 -10.06 2.00 0.21
CA PHE A 28 -9.03 2.76 -0.49
C PHE A 28 -7.78 2.86 0.35
N ILE A 29 -6.62 2.79 -0.30
CA ILE A 29 -5.36 3.31 0.23
C ILE A 29 -5.12 4.68 -0.39
N GLN A 30 -4.72 5.64 0.43
CA GLN A 30 -4.29 6.97 0.00
C GLN A 30 -2.82 7.20 0.33
N ALA A 31 -2.08 7.71 -0.66
CA ALA A 31 -0.73 8.23 -0.52
C ALA A 31 -0.73 9.73 -0.84
N GLU A 32 -0.21 10.53 0.09
CA GLU A 32 -0.13 11.99 -0.01
C GLU A 32 1.31 12.46 0.12
N SER A 33 1.72 13.40 -0.74
CA SER A 33 2.99 14.12 -0.63
C SER A 33 2.86 15.49 -1.27
N GLY A 34 2.83 16.54 -0.45
CA GLY A 34 2.62 17.92 -0.89
C GLY A 34 1.29 18.09 -1.61
N SER A 35 1.32 18.36 -2.92
CA SER A 35 0.12 18.51 -3.75
C SER A 35 -0.31 17.23 -4.45
N ARG A 36 0.43 16.12 -4.30
CA ARG A 36 0.12 14.83 -4.93
C ARG A 36 -0.71 14.01 -3.96
N LEU A 37 -1.91 13.63 -4.39
CA LEU A 37 -2.80 12.71 -3.70
C LEU A 37 -3.19 11.61 -4.68
N ILE A 38 -2.93 10.36 -4.33
CA ILE A 38 -3.32 9.19 -5.12
C ILE A 38 -4.20 8.30 -4.25
N SER A 39 -5.30 7.81 -4.81
CA SER A 39 -6.16 6.81 -4.16
C SER A 39 -6.25 5.57 -5.04
N VAL A 40 -6.00 4.40 -4.45
CA VAL A 40 -6.18 3.10 -5.13
C VAL A 40 -7.21 2.28 -4.37
N SER A 41 -8.08 1.57 -5.08
CA SER A 41 -9.10 0.73 -4.45
C SER A 41 -8.59 -0.69 -4.25
N LEU A 42 -9.08 -1.35 -3.21
CA LEU A 42 -8.68 -2.72 -2.88
C LEU A 42 -9.76 -3.43 -2.07
N GLU A 43 -9.58 -4.72 -1.87
CA GLU A 43 -10.47 -5.53 -1.04
C GLU A 43 -10.18 -5.38 0.45
N LYS A 44 -11.21 -5.60 1.28
CA LYS A 44 -11.06 -5.62 2.74
C LYS A 44 -10.01 -6.64 3.21
N THR A 45 -10.01 -7.82 2.59
CA THR A 45 -9.08 -8.92 2.88
C THR A 45 -7.63 -8.51 2.62
N GLN A 46 -7.37 -7.83 1.50
CA GLN A 46 -6.06 -7.27 1.17
C GLN A 46 -5.61 -6.22 2.19
N VAL A 47 -6.49 -5.31 2.62
CA VAL A 47 -6.18 -4.34 3.69
C VAL A 47 -5.76 -5.04 4.97
N GLN A 48 -6.52 -6.07 5.39
CA GLN A 48 -6.23 -6.81 6.61
C GLN A 48 -4.89 -7.53 6.53
N ALA A 49 -4.65 -8.21 5.40
CA ALA A 49 -3.42 -8.94 5.19
C ALA A 49 -2.19 -8.01 5.10
N LEU A 50 -2.31 -6.83 4.46
CA LEU A 50 -1.27 -5.81 4.45
C LEU A 50 -0.94 -5.33 5.87
N ALA A 51 -1.94 -5.02 6.67
CA ALA A 51 -1.73 -4.58 8.06
C ALA A 51 -1.03 -5.67 8.90
N ASP A 52 -1.48 -6.92 8.79
CA ASP A 52 -0.88 -8.04 9.52
C ASP A 52 0.57 -8.31 9.08
N ARG A 53 0.86 -8.25 7.77
CA ARG A 53 2.20 -8.46 7.22
C ARG A 53 3.16 -7.33 7.60
N LEU A 54 2.73 -6.07 7.59
CA LEU A 54 3.52 -4.94 8.08
C LEU A 54 3.87 -5.08 9.56
N ILE A 55 2.90 -5.46 10.41
CA ILE A 55 3.13 -5.70 11.84
C ILE A 55 4.17 -6.81 12.03
N TYR A 56 4.07 -7.89 11.26
CA TYR A 56 5.02 -9.00 11.31
C TYR A 56 6.43 -8.55 10.87
N MET A 57 6.54 -7.87 9.73
CA MET A 57 7.82 -7.38 9.20
C MET A 57 8.51 -6.42 10.18
N ILE A 58 7.77 -5.48 10.79
CA ILE A 58 8.29 -4.58 11.83
C ILE A 58 8.88 -5.37 13.02
N ARG A 59 8.25 -6.49 13.41
CA ARG A 59 8.78 -7.35 14.48
C ARG A 59 10.03 -8.09 14.04
N GLU A 60 10.09 -8.57 12.79
CA GLU A 60 11.27 -9.22 12.23
C GLU A 60 12.46 -8.26 12.16
N ILE A 61 12.26 -7.06 11.63
CA ILE A 61 13.30 -6.02 11.53
C ILE A 61 13.90 -5.74 12.92
N LYS A 62 13.05 -5.55 13.93
CA LYS A 62 13.49 -5.29 15.31
C LYS A 62 14.23 -6.47 15.94
N GLN A 63 13.92 -7.71 15.55
CA GLN A 63 14.62 -8.90 16.02
C GLN A 63 15.96 -9.09 15.34
N SER A 64 16.04 -8.81 14.04
CA SER A 64 17.27 -8.87 13.25
C SER A 64 18.27 -7.80 13.65
N ASP A 65 17.79 -6.59 13.93
CA ASP A 65 18.64 -5.49 14.39
C ASP A 65 17.98 -4.68 15.51
N VAL A 66 18.47 -4.90 16.74
CA VAL A 66 17.97 -4.24 17.95
C VAL A 66 18.35 -2.76 18.02
N THR A 67 19.28 -2.30 17.18
CA THR A 67 19.73 -0.90 17.16
C THR A 67 18.77 0.00 16.37
N ILE A 68 17.93 -0.59 15.51
CA ILE A 68 16.90 0.14 14.76
C ILE A 68 15.84 0.67 15.72
N SER A 69 15.74 2.01 15.80
CA SER A 69 14.74 2.68 16.60
C SER A 69 13.47 2.90 15.79
N ILE A 70 12.41 2.18 16.14
CA ILE A 70 11.10 2.31 15.49
C ILE A 70 10.27 3.31 16.28
N SER A 71 10.10 4.50 15.72
CA SER A 71 9.28 5.56 16.33
C SER A 71 7.80 5.16 16.31
N LYS A 72 7.12 5.37 17.44
CA LYS A 72 5.67 5.15 17.50
C LYS A 72 4.97 6.39 16.94
N LEU A 73 4.37 6.23 15.77
CA LEU A 73 3.53 7.28 15.18
C LEU A 73 2.21 7.42 15.95
N PRO A 74 1.64 8.64 16.03
CA PRO A 74 0.28 8.81 16.50
C PRO A 74 -0.68 8.05 15.58
N ARG A 75 -1.79 7.58 16.14
CA ARG A 75 -2.84 6.96 15.34
C ARG A 75 -3.47 8.01 14.44
N ASP A 76 -3.52 7.73 13.14
CA ASP A 76 -4.28 8.51 12.18
C ASP A 76 -5.73 8.02 12.17
N ASP A 77 -6.63 8.85 12.72
CA ASP A 77 -8.08 8.65 12.70
C ASP A 77 -8.78 9.70 11.79
N ALA A 78 -8.00 10.47 11.01
CA ALA A 78 -8.56 11.46 10.09
C ALA A 78 -9.20 10.78 8.88
N PRO A 79 -10.26 11.36 8.29
CA PRO A 79 -10.89 10.80 7.10
C PRO A 79 -9.94 10.80 5.89
N LEU A 80 -10.35 10.10 4.82
CA LEU A 80 -9.71 10.21 3.52
C LEU A 80 -9.82 11.65 3.00
N ASN A 81 -8.77 12.12 2.32
CA ASN A 81 -8.76 13.43 1.69
C ASN A 81 -9.62 13.39 0.42
N THR A 82 -10.29 14.50 0.10
CA THR A 82 -11.07 14.65 -1.12
C THR A 82 -10.28 15.39 -2.21
N PRO A 83 -10.49 15.07 -3.49
CA PRO A 83 -11.42 14.06 -4.01
C PRO A 83 -10.88 12.63 -3.85
N ILE A 84 -11.80 11.67 -3.66
CA ILE A 84 -11.47 10.24 -3.60
C ILE A 84 -11.74 9.67 -4.99
N GLU A 85 -10.72 9.71 -5.84
CA GLU A 85 -10.76 9.22 -7.22
C GLU A 85 -9.91 7.95 -7.31
N GLU A 86 -10.51 6.86 -7.78
CA GLU A 86 -9.83 5.59 -7.99
C GLU A 86 -8.89 5.72 -9.20
N GLU A 87 -7.58 5.63 -8.96
CA GLU A 87 -6.61 5.54 -10.05
C GLU A 87 -6.64 4.16 -10.71
N PHE A 88 -6.64 3.11 -9.88
CA PHE A 88 -6.82 1.72 -10.29
C PHE A 88 -7.21 0.84 -9.10
N ARG A 89 -7.65 -0.38 -9.39
CA ARG A 89 -7.90 -1.44 -8.42
C ARG A 89 -6.65 -2.29 -8.22
N VAL A 90 -6.24 -2.47 -6.97
CA VAL A 90 -5.08 -3.27 -6.58
C VAL A 90 -5.37 -4.77 -6.69
N GLY A 91 -4.51 -5.49 -7.40
CA GLY A 91 -4.52 -6.96 -7.47
C GLY A 91 -3.48 -7.56 -6.53
N ILE A 92 -2.23 -7.10 -6.65
CA ILE A 92 -1.07 -7.66 -5.97
C ILE A 92 -0.46 -6.62 -5.04
N ILE A 93 -0.03 -7.07 -3.85
CA ILE A 93 0.66 -6.24 -2.86
C ILE A 93 2.06 -6.79 -2.64
N GLY A 94 3.07 -6.03 -3.06
CA GLY A 94 4.48 -6.30 -2.81
C GLY A 94 4.99 -5.58 -1.56
N LEU A 95 5.83 -6.24 -0.77
CA LEU A 95 6.45 -5.65 0.42
C LEU A 95 7.93 -6.03 0.50
N ALA A 96 8.79 -5.05 0.74
CA ALA A 96 10.22 -5.28 0.94
C ALA A 96 10.78 -4.36 2.02
N PHE A 97 11.84 -4.80 2.71
CA PHE A 97 12.57 -3.97 3.66
C PHE A 97 13.91 -3.55 3.07
N ASP A 98 14.10 -2.24 2.91
CA ASP A 98 15.37 -1.64 2.55
C ASP A 98 16.18 -1.40 3.83
N SER A 99 17.23 -2.21 4.03
CA SER A 99 18.11 -2.10 5.19
C SER A 99 19.04 -0.89 5.16
N GLU A 100 19.34 -0.34 3.98
CA GLU A 100 20.21 0.83 3.83
C GLU A 100 19.45 2.11 4.18
N ALA A 101 18.23 2.27 3.66
CA ALA A 101 17.35 3.39 3.97
C ALA A 101 16.59 3.23 5.30
N VAL A 102 16.51 2.00 5.83
CA VAL A 102 15.70 1.63 7.00
C VAL A 102 14.21 1.94 6.76
N LEU A 103 13.72 1.57 5.57
CA LEU A 103 12.35 1.81 5.12
C LEU A 103 11.69 0.50 4.67
N ILE A 104 10.37 0.43 4.80
CA ILE A 104 9.57 -0.64 4.18
C ILE A 104 9.00 -0.08 2.88
N GLN A 105 9.35 -0.68 1.76
CA GLN A 105 8.73 -0.43 0.46
C GLN A 105 7.39 -1.18 0.38
N VAL A 106 6.37 -0.50 -0.11
CA VAL A 106 5.03 -1.05 -0.34
C VAL A 106 4.66 -0.80 -1.79
N ASP A 107 4.52 -1.87 -2.56
CA ASP A 107 4.11 -1.78 -3.96
C ASP A 107 2.68 -2.29 -4.11
N LEU A 108 1.81 -1.45 -4.65
CA LEU A 108 0.43 -1.81 -4.94
C LEU A 108 0.26 -1.85 -6.46
N GLN A 109 0.22 -3.06 -7.01
CA GLN A 109 0.10 -3.28 -8.44
C GLN A 109 -1.39 -3.40 -8.81
N ALA A 110 -1.77 -2.81 -9.93
CA ALA A 110 -3.11 -2.92 -10.49
C ALA A 110 -3.49 -4.39 -10.76
N VAL A 111 -4.78 -4.66 -10.99
CA VAL A 111 -5.24 -5.95 -11.50
C VAL A 111 -4.90 -6.10 -12.99
N SER A 112 -4.57 -7.31 -13.42
CA SER A 112 -4.41 -7.65 -14.84
C SER A 112 -5.73 -7.50 -15.60
N ASP A 113 -5.69 -6.95 -16.82
CA ASP A 113 -6.85 -6.89 -17.73
C ASP A 113 -7.10 -8.30 -18.32
N GLY A 114 -7.63 -9.23 -17.49
CA GLY A 114 -7.84 -10.61 -17.91
C GLY A 114 -8.15 -11.69 -16.87
N GLY A 115 -8.20 -11.42 -15.56
CA GLY A 115 -8.51 -12.47 -14.59
C GLY A 115 -8.88 -11.97 -13.21
N GLU A 116 -9.85 -12.65 -12.61
CA GLU A 116 -10.13 -12.62 -11.17
C GLU A 116 -8.91 -13.26 -10.45
N GLU A 117 -7.83 -12.50 -10.30
CA GLU A 117 -6.63 -12.98 -9.61
C GLU A 117 -6.92 -12.96 -8.10
N GLU A 118 -6.80 -14.14 -7.45
CA GLU A 118 -6.81 -14.22 -6.00
C GLU A 118 -5.69 -13.32 -5.44
N PRO A 119 -5.94 -12.57 -4.36
CA PRO A 119 -4.94 -11.65 -3.83
C PRO A 119 -3.69 -12.41 -3.36
N GLU A 120 -2.56 -12.16 -4.03
CA GLU A 120 -1.26 -12.76 -3.72
C GLU A 120 -0.29 -11.69 -3.16
N PHE A 121 0.49 -12.08 -2.15
CA PHE A 121 1.62 -11.28 -1.66
C PHE A 121 2.90 -11.85 -2.24
N ILE A 122 3.65 -11.04 -2.96
CA ILE A 122 4.93 -11.42 -3.58
C ILE A 122 6.04 -10.45 -3.17
N ASP A 123 7.29 -10.82 -3.41
CA ASP A 123 8.40 -9.89 -3.27
C ASP A 123 8.32 -8.81 -4.36
N VAL A 124 8.76 -7.59 -4.02
CA VAL A 124 8.69 -6.44 -4.95
C VAL A 124 9.47 -6.68 -6.26
N ASP A 125 10.46 -7.56 -6.23
CA ASP A 125 11.27 -7.95 -7.39
C ASP A 125 10.52 -8.86 -8.38
N ASP A 126 9.44 -9.51 -7.93
CA ASP A 126 8.62 -10.43 -8.73
C ASP A 126 7.40 -9.75 -9.38
N LEU A 127 7.21 -8.44 -9.15
CA LEU A 127 6.09 -7.67 -9.71
C LEU A 127 6.21 -7.47 -11.22
N SER A 128 5.07 -7.52 -11.91
CA SER A 128 5.03 -7.29 -13.36
C SER A 128 5.11 -5.79 -13.65
N THR A 129 6.00 -5.40 -14.56
CA THR A 129 6.13 -3.98 -14.98
C THR A 129 5.14 -3.59 -16.07
N ASP A 130 4.24 -4.48 -16.45
CA ASP A 130 3.22 -4.27 -17.47
C ASP A 130 1.93 -3.65 -16.92
N GLN A 131 1.86 -3.42 -15.61
CA GLN A 131 0.70 -2.85 -14.90
C GLN A 131 1.06 -1.61 -14.11
N ASP A 132 0.05 -0.79 -13.81
CA ASP A 132 0.24 0.40 -12.98
C ASP A 132 0.63 -0.02 -11.56
N ILE A 133 1.64 0.66 -10.99
CA ILE A 133 2.15 0.41 -9.64
C ILE A 133 2.16 1.72 -8.86
N LEU A 134 1.61 1.71 -7.66
CA LEU A 134 1.86 2.73 -6.63
C LEU A 134 2.99 2.23 -5.73
N ARG A 135 4.09 2.97 -5.66
CA ARG A 135 5.31 2.65 -4.91
C ARG A 135 5.66 3.76 -3.95
#